data_AF-A0A928LBP7-F1
#
_entry.id   AF-A0A928LBP7-F1
#
_cell.length_a   1.000
_cell.length_b   1.000
_cell.length_c   1.000
_cell.angle_alpha   90.00
_cell.angle_beta   90.00
_cell.angle_gamma   90.00
#
_symmetry.space_group_name_H-M   'P 1'
#
loop_
_entity.id
_entity.type
_entity.pdbx_description
1 polymer ?
#
loop_
_entity_poly.entity_id
_entity_poly.type
_entity_poly.pdbx_seq_one_letter_code
_entity_poly.pdbx_strand_id
1 'polypeptide(L)'
;MKKLIAMLVSCMMLGCTFVACGKTDSSSEKETASTTASSEDKTTEASEEKTTEDSTEESSEKETEAETEAETENKGGDKGSLEENILGKWESKKMIMEGMELTEFFGMPISAMMHLTIEKDGKCTFASPIDEENAGDIACTWTITGTDSLKIEINEPSDEEEEEPINLKYKDGKLIIVEGEDESTGSIIVEKVDKFTEFDAEKWAEDMQNALGTLDIEINTDDVNIDFDIDLEEDTEE
;
A
#
# COMPACT_ATOMS: atom_id res chain seq x y z
N MET A 1 8.55 -7.92 -9.47
CA MET A 1 7.76 -7.29 -8.37
C MET A 1 6.30 -6.92 -8.69
N LYS A 2 5.90 -6.64 -9.94
CA LYS A 2 4.49 -6.31 -10.28
C LYS A 2 3.49 -7.43 -9.95
N LYS A 3 3.90 -8.71 -9.98
CA LYS A 3 3.05 -9.86 -9.65
C LYS A 3 2.59 -9.87 -8.18
N LEU A 4 3.41 -9.36 -7.25
CA LEU A 4 3.04 -9.21 -5.83
C LEU A 4 2.06 -8.05 -5.62
N ILE A 5 2.27 -6.92 -6.30
CA ILE A 5 1.38 -5.74 -6.24
C ILE A 5 0.00 -6.06 -6.86
N ALA A 6 -0.04 -6.76 -8.00
CA ALA A 6 -1.28 -7.18 -8.64
C ALA A 6 -2.11 -8.16 -7.77
N MET A 7 -1.44 -9.03 -7.01
CA MET A 7 -2.10 -9.94 -6.07
C MET A 7 -2.69 -9.19 -4.87
N LEU A 8 -1.97 -8.20 -4.34
CA LEU A 8 -2.41 -7.37 -3.20
C LEU A 8 -3.63 -6.50 -3.55
N VAL A 9 -3.68 -5.92 -4.76
CA VAL A 9 -4.81 -5.10 -5.22
C VAL A 9 -6.06 -5.96 -5.49
N SER A 10 -5.90 -7.21 -5.94
CA SER A 10 -7.01 -8.15 -6.16
C SER A 10 -7.73 -8.51 -4.85
N CYS A 11 -7.00 -8.66 -3.75
CA CYS A 11 -7.57 -9.00 -2.45
C CYS A 11 -8.44 -7.89 -1.84
N MET A 12 -8.15 -6.61 -2.12
CA MET A 12 -8.94 -5.49 -1.59
C MET A 12 -10.30 -5.31 -2.28
N MET A 13 -10.45 -5.67 -3.55
CA MET A 13 -11.73 -5.54 -4.25
C MET A 13 -12.73 -6.65 -3.91
N LEU A 14 -12.29 -7.75 -3.31
CA LEU A 14 -13.15 -8.86 -2.87
C LEU A 14 -13.89 -8.58 -1.55
N GLY A 15 -13.54 -7.51 -0.81
CA GLY A 15 -14.10 -7.22 0.51
C GLY A 15 -15.29 -6.23 0.56
N CYS A 16 -15.67 -5.57 -0.55
CA CYS A 16 -16.57 -4.41 -0.50
C CYS A 16 -18.03 -4.65 -0.96
N THR A 17 -18.51 -5.89 -1.16
CA THR A 17 -19.85 -6.13 -1.74
C THR A 17 -21.00 -6.37 -0.76
N PHE A 18 -20.82 -6.26 0.55
CA PHE A 18 -21.88 -6.59 1.52
C PHE A 18 -22.32 -5.43 2.43
N VAL A 19 -22.77 -4.32 1.85
CA VAL A 19 -23.77 -3.45 2.52
C VAL A 19 -24.73 -2.87 1.48
N ALA A 20 -25.83 -3.58 1.20
CA ALA A 20 -27.01 -3.00 0.57
C ALA A 20 -28.27 -3.53 1.26
N CYS A 21 -28.87 -2.64 2.07
CA CYS A 21 -30.04 -2.87 2.89
C CYS A 21 -31.34 -2.60 2.10
N GLY A 22 -32.30 -3.54 2.13
CA GLY A 22 -33.69 -3.22 2.52
C GLY A 22 -34.81 -3.03 1.46
N LYS A 23 -35.87 -3.85 1.67
CA LYS A 23 -37.34 -3.70 1.38
C LYS A 23 -37.82 -4.06 -0.05
N THR A 24 -38.88 -4.86 -0.28
CA THR A 24 -40.19 -5.02 0.39
C THR A 24 -40.91 -6.36 0.09
N ASP A 25 -41.65 -6.88 1.08
CA ASP A 25 -42.94 -7.62 1.08
C ASP A 25 -43.17 -8.93 0.27
N SER A 26 -43.57 -10.02 0.98
CA SER A 26 -44.86 -10.74 0.78
C SER A 26 -44.95 -12.10 1.51
N SER A 27 -45.77 -12.14 2.56
CA SER A 27 -46.82 -13.14 2.90
C SER A 27 -46.66 -14.65 2.55
N SER A 28 -46.76 -15.53 3.55
CA SER A 28 -47.89 -16.49 3.75
C SER A 28 -47.57 -17.69 4.66
N GLU A 29 -48.32 -17.80 5.76
CA GLU A 29 -48.84 -18.97 6.51
C GLU A 29 -48.19 -20.37 6.37
N LYS A 30 -47.94 -21.05 7.51
CA LYS A 30 -48.81 -22.14 8.04
C LYS A 30 -48.31 -22.75 9.37
N GLU A 31 -49.28 -22.97 10.27
CA GLU A 31 -49.22 -23.63 11.59
C GLU A 31 -48.54 -25.02 11.61
N THR A 32 -47.96 -25.43 12.75
CA THR A 32 -48.38 -26.63 13.53
C THR A 32 -47.82 -26.59 14.95
N ALA A 33 -48.69 -26.80 15.93
CA ALA A 33 -48.40 -26.85 17.37
C ALA A 33 -47.86 -28.22 17.84
N SER A 34 -46.99 -28.23 18.85
CA SER A 34 -46.99 -29.27 19.90
C SER A 34 -46.24 -28.82 21.17
N THR A 35 -47.02 -28.65 22.23
CA THR A 35 -46.70 -28.64 23.66
C THR A 35 -45.71 -29.73 24.12
N THR A 36 -44.83 -29.46 25.09
CA THR A 36 -44.72 -30.13 26.42
C THR A 36 -43.59 -29.56 27.31
N ALA A 37 -44.01 -28.93 28.42
CA ALA A 37 -43.48 -28.91 29.80
C ALA A 37 -41.97 -28.78 30.14
N SER A 38 -41.68 -27.65 30.81
CA SER A 38 -41.15 -27.54 32.20
C SER A 38 -39.76 -28.10 32.53
N SER A 39 -38.82 -27.22 32.89
CA SER A 39 -38.21 -27.17 34.24
C SER A 39 -37.51 -25.84 34.49
N GLU A 40 -37.76 -25.30 35.68
CA GLU A 40 -37.05 -24.21 36.34
C GLU A 40 -35.55 -24.49 36.42
N ASP A 41 -34.69 -23.49 36.20
CA ASP A 41 -33.84 -23.03 37.30
C ASP A 41 -33.39 -21.58 37.11
N LYS A 42 -33.13 -20.98 38.25
CA LYS A 42 -33.04 -19.57 38.61
C LYS A 42 -31.57 -19.18 38.80
N THR A 43 -31.29 -17.87 38.84
CA THR A 43 -30.12 -17.12 39.39
C THR A 43 -29.58 -16.18 38.28
N THR A 44 -29.91 -14.88 38.19
CA THR A 44 -29.84 -13.74 39.14
C THR A 44 -28.43 -13.40 39.63
N GLU A 45 -27.76 -12.43 39.00
CA GLU A 45 -27.09 -11.23 39.55
C GLU A 45 -26.54 -10.45 38.32
N ALA A 46 -27.10 -9.33 37.87
CA ALA A 46 -27.14 -7.99 38.46
C ALA A 46 -25.75 -7.39 38.74
N SER A 47 -25.27 -6.54 37.82
CA SER A 47 -24.53 -5.32 38.19
C SER A 47 -24.66 -4.26 37.07
N GLU A 48 -25.66 -3.38 37.25
CA GLU A 48 -25.51 -1.93 37.04
C GLU A 48 -24.21 -1.44 37.71
N GLU A 49 -23.54 -0.36 37.38
CA GLU A 49 -23.86 0.90 36.73
C GLU A 49 -22.49 1.57 36.48
N LYS A 50 -22.32 2.37 35.42
CA LYS A 50 -22.13 3.82 35.57
C LYS A 50 -21.83 4.50 34.24
N THR A 51 -22.83 5.28 33.87
CA THR A 51 -22.94 6.34 32.86
C THR A 51 -21.98 7.52 33.11
N THR A 52 -21.96 8.43 32.13
CA THR A 52 -21.75 9.90 32.25
C THR A 52 -20.31 10.30 31.89
N GLU A 53 -19.99 11.20 30.95
CA GLU A 53 -20.67 12.22 30.12
C GLU A 53 -19.61 12.66 29.07
N ASP A 54 -20.01 12.93 27.82
CA ASP A 54 -20.13 14.28 27.24
C ASP A 54 -18.80 14.97 26.86
N SER A 55 -18.78 15.49 25.63
CA SER A 55 -17.95 16.58 25.09
C SER A 55 -17.28 16.16 23.76
N THR A 56 -17.33 16.87 22.64
CA THR A 56 -17.99 18.10 22.18
C THR A 56 -17.76 18.14 20.66
N GLU A 57 -18.72 18.67 19.91
CA GLU A 57 -18.63 19.00 18.47
C GLU A 57 -17.52 20.01 18.15
N GLU A 58 -16.79 19.77 17.05
CA GLU A 58 -16.25 20.79 16.12
C GLU A 58 -15.90 20.00 14.83
N SER A 59 -16.68 20.01 13.75
CA SER A 59 -16.97 21.13 12.83
C SER A 59 -15.72 21.93 12.47
N SER A 60 -15.07 21.56 11.36
CA SER A 60 -14.28 22.49 10.56
C SER A 60 -14.53 22.22 9.09
N GLU A 61 -15.38 23.07 8.52
CA GLU A 61 -15.43 23.35 7.08
C GLU A 61 -14.12 24.02 6.62
N LYS A 62 -13.87 23.97 5.30
CA LYS A 62 -13.06 24.90 4.48
C LYS A 62 -11.53 24.74 4.60
N GLU A 63 -10.73 24.75 3.53
CA GLU A 63 -10.78 25.56 2.31
C GLU A 63 -10.41 24.80 1.02
N THR A 64 -11.19 25.07 -0.01
CA THR A 64 -10.78 25.07 -1.42
C THR A 64 -9.80 26.21 -1.62
N GLU A 65 -8.56 25.90 -2.01
CA GLU A 65 -7.73 26.84 -2.78
C GLU A 65 -7.30 26.18 -4.09
N ALA A 66 -7.66 26.86 -5.17
CA ALA A 66 -7.20 26.57 -6.51
C ALA A 66 -5.70 26.83 -6.57
N GLU A 67 -4.90 25.76 -6.62
CA GLU A 67 -3.50 25.89 -6.99
C GLU A 67 -3.43 26.26 -8.47
N THR A 68 -3.02 27.52 -8.65
CA THR A 68 -2.64 28.12 -9.91
C THR A 68 -1.45 27.32 -10.44
N GLU A 69 -1.57 26.78 -11.66
CA GLU A 69 -0.46 26.30 -12.47
C GLU A 69 0.52 27.45 -12.71
N ALA A 70 1.39 27.70 -11.74
CA ALA A 70 2.60 28.44 -11.97
C ALA A 70 3.54 27.49 -12.70
N GLU A 71 3.66 27.68 -14.01
CA GLU A 71 4.87 27.32 -14.77
C GLU A 71 6.07 27.93 -14.04
N THR A 72 6.57 27.17 -13.08
CA THR A 72 7.80 27.49 -12.37
C THR A 72 8.89 27.13 -13.35
N GLU A 73 9.27 28.12 -14.17
CA GLU A 73 10.45 28.12 -15.00
C GLU A 73 11.62 27.73 -14.09
N ASN A 74 11.99 26.45 -14.15
CA ASN A 74 12.77 25.80 -13.11
C ASN A 74 14.23 26.26 -13.18
N LYS A 75 14.50 27.41 -12.57
CA LYS A 75 15.81 28.02 -12.40
C LYS A 75 16.45 27.54 -11.09
N GLY A 76 16.66 26.23 -10.97
CA GLY A 76 17.56 25.62 -9.98
C GLY A 76 18.51 24.70 -10.77
N GLY A 77 19.76 25.06 -11.00
CA GLY A 77 20.72 25.21 -9.92
C GLY A 77 21.83 24.15 -9.99
N ASP A 78 21.83 23.25 -10.98
CA ASP A 78 22.95 22.34 -11.23
C ASP A 78 23.60 22.67 -12.58
N LYS A 79 24.89 23.07 -12.56
CA LYS A 79 25.64 23.51 -13.75
C LYS A 79 26.26 22.34 -14.52
N GLY A 80 25.83 21.11 -14.26
CA GLY A 80 26.27 19.87 -14.92
C GLY A 80 25.32 19.40 -16.01
N SER A 81 25.78 18.46 -16.85
CA SER A 81 24.87 17.71 -17.72
C SER A 81 23.93 16.85 -16.86
N LEU A 82 22.74 16.51 -17.38
CA LEU A 82 21.82 15.59 -16.71
C LEU A 82 22.54 14.31 -16.26
N GLU A 83 23.39 13.77 -17.15
CA GLU A 83 24.23 12.60 -16.89
C GLU A 83 25.08 12.74 -15.62
N GLU A 84 25.74 13.88 -15.39
CA GLU A 84 26.55 14.10 -14.19
C GLU A 84 25.69 14.22 -12.92
N ASN A 85 24.52 14.83 -13.05
CA ASN A 85 23.65 15.12 -11.91
C ASN A 85 22.99 13.85 -11.36
N ILE A 86 22.68 12.87 -12.23
CA ILE A 86 22.01 11.62 -11.86
C ILE A 86 22.95 10.55 -11.27
N LEU A 87 24.28 10.68 -11.39
CA LEU A 87 25.20 9.67 -10.86
C LEU A 87 25.16 9.62 -9.33
N GLY A 88 25.15 8.43 -8.75
CA GLY A 88 25.22 8.22 -7.31
C GLY A 88 24.12 7.31 -6.77
N LYS A 89 23.90 7.39 -5.45
CA LYS A 89 22.89 6.59 -4.75
C LYS A 89 21.63 7.41 -4.55
N TRP A 90 20.50 6.75 -4.72
CA TRP A 90 19.17 7.33 -4.70
C TRP A 90 18.27 6.47 -3.83
N GLU A 91 17.56 7.09 -2.91
CA GLU A 91 16.66 6.43 -1.98
C GLU A 91 15.27 7.05 -2.08
N SER A 92 14.26 6.19 -2.07
CA SER A 92 12.86 6.61 -2.05
C SER A 92 12.56 7.39 -0.76
N LYS A 93 11.90 8.54 -0.87
CA LYS A 93 11.57 9.39 0.29
C LYS A 93 10.09 9.59 0.48
N LYS A 94 9.36 9.65 -0.62
CA LYS A 94 7.92 9.88 -0.63
C LYS A 94 7.29 9.12 -1.78
N MET A 95 6.06 8.70 -1.56
CA MET A 95 5.17 8.19 -2.60
C MET A 95 3.97 9.13 -2.68
N ILE A 96 3.54 9.47 -3.89
CA ILE A 96 2.29 10.18 -4.15
C ILE A 96 1.32 9.14 -4.70
N MET A 97 0.18 8.99 -4.03
CA MET A 97 -0.88 8.08 -4.45
C MET A 97 -2.20 8.83 -4.34
N GLU A 98 -2.92 8.96 -5.46
CA GLU A 98 -4.17 9.73 -5.54
C GLU A 98 -4.04 11.16 -4.98
N GLY A 99 -2.92 11.82 -5.25
CA GLY A 99 -2.61 13.16 -4.74
C GLY A 99 -2.22 13.23 -3.25
N MET A 100 -2.18 12.12 -2.53
CA MET A 100 -1.72 12.08 -1.13
C MET A 100 -0.22 11.78 -1.05
N GLU A 101 0.51 12.58 -0.29
CA GLU A 101 1.91 12.28 0.05
C GLU A 101 1.99 11.27 1.19
N LEU A 102 2.65 10.14 0.93
CA LEU A 102 2.93 9.07 1.88
C LEU A 102 4.43 8.98 2.12
N THR A 103 4.84 8.97 3.38
CA THR A 103 6.22 8.66 3.81
C THR A 103 6.35 7.24 4.35
N GLU A 104 5.21 6.59 4.59
CA GLU A 104 5.10 5.21 5.05
C GLU A 104 3.96 4.52 4.29
N PHE A 105 4.09 3.23 4.03
CA PHE A 105 3.12 2.40 3.34
C PHE A 105 2.96 1.08 4.10
N PHE A 106 1.77 0.81 4.66
CA PHE A 106 1.53 -0.33 5.56
C PHE A 106 2.53 -0.42 6.73
N GLY A 107 2.82 0.72 7.36
CA GLY A 107 3.78 0.80 8.48
C GLY A 107 5.25 0.62 8.08
N MET A 108 5.53 0.41 6.79
CA MET A 108 6.87 0.36 6.25
C MET A 108 7.31 1.75 5.81
N PRO A 109 8.51 2.22 6.16
CA PRO A 109 9.03 3.48 5.65
C PRO A 109 9.25 3.37 4.14
N ILE A 110 8.84 4.39 3.38
CA ILE A 110 9.00 4.40 1.92
C ILE A 110 10.46 4.22 1.50
N SER A 111 11.42 4.69 2.30
CA SER A 111 12.87 4.48 2.06
C SER A 111 13.31 3.03 1.97
N ALA A 112 12.55 2.11 2.58
CA ALA A 112 12.82 0.68 2.48
C ALA A 112 12.29 0.04 1.20
N MET A 113 11.51 0.76 0.38
CA MET A 113 10.92 0.18 -0.84
C MET A 113 11.93 0.05 -1.97
N MET A 114 12.83 1.04 -2.10
CA MET A 114 13.74 1.10 -3.24
C MET A 114 15.00 1.91 -2.95
N HIS A 115 16.12 1.28 -3.28
CA HIS A 115 17.44 1.86 -3.46
C HIS A 115 17.86 1.73 -4.93
N LEU A 116 18.39 2.82 -5.48
CA LEU A 116 18.90 2.88 -6.85
C LEU A 116 20.32 3.44 -6.84
N THR A 117 21.27 2.74 -7.45
CA THR A 117 22.62 3.26 -7.68
C THR A 117 22.84 3.44 -9.17
N ILE A 118 23.15 4.67 -9.61
CA ILE A 118 23.39 5.01 -11.02
C ILE A 118 24.89 5.26 -11.22
N GLU A 119 25.50 4.49 -12.12
CA GLU A 119 26.92 4.55 -12.47
C GLU A 119 27.16 5.21 -13.84
N LYS A 120 28.40 5.67 -14.06
CA LYS A 120 28.79 6.46 -15.24
C LYS A 120 28.77 5.68 -16.56
N ASP A 121 28.77 4.36 -16.52
CA ASP A 121 28.90 3.50 -17.71
C ASP A 121 27.56 3.01 -18.26
N GLY A 122 26.46 3.69 -17.92
CA GLY A 122 25.11 3.29 -18.32
C GLY A 122 24.58 2.11 -17.50
N LYS A 123 25.26 1.71 -16.44
CA LYS A 123 24.78 0.69 -15.50
C LYS A 123 24.10 1.34 -14.31
N CYS A 124 23.13 0.63 -13.77
CA CYS A 124 22.59 0.92 -12.46
C CYS A 124 22.27 -0.38 -11.71
N THR A 125 22.12 -0.29 -10.40
CA THR A 125 21.61 -1.37 -9.57
C THR A 125 20.35 -0.92 -8.86
N PHE A 126 19.35 -1.79 -8.84
CA PHE A 126 18.13 -1.63 -8.07
C PHE A 126 18.18 -2.63 -6.91
N ALA A 127 17.86 -2.19 -5.69
CA ALA A 127 17.79 -3.04 -4.52
C ALA A 127 16.58 -2.66 -3.65
N SER A 128 15.97 -3.65 -3.01
CA SER A 128 14.92 -3.44 -2.01
C SER A 128 15.40 -4.02 -0.67
N PRO A 129 15.54 -3.19 0.38
CA PRO A 129 15.83 -3.66 1.74
C PRO A 129 14.86 -4.70 2.31
N ILE A 130 13.69 -4.90 1.71
CA ILE A 130 12.65 -5.79 2.22
C ILE A 130 12.89 -7.25 1.80
N ASP A 131 13.52 -7.46 0.64
CA ASP A 131 13.67 -8.79 0.05
C ASP A 131 15.06 -9.36 0.39
N GLU A 132 15.22 -9.87 1.62
CA GLU A 132 16.51 -10.45 2.05
C GLU A 132 16.81 -11.81 1.39
N GLU A 133 15.78 -12.57 1.00
CA GLU A 133 15.94 -13.90 0.38
C GLU A 133 16.28 -13.83 -1.11
N ASN A 134 15.83 -12.80 -1.84
CA ASN A 134 16.25 -12.49 -3.20
C ASN A 134 17.08 -11.19 -3.28
N ALA A 135 17.80 -10.84 -2.20
CA ALA A 135 18.58 -9.61 -2.00
C ALA A 135 19.74 -9.35 -2.97
N GLY A 136 19.77 -10.03 -4.11
CA GLY A 136 20.66 -9.65 -5.19
C GLY A 136 20.29 -8.25 -5.66
N ASP A 137 21.26 -7.34 -5.65
CA ASP A 137 21.19 -6.13 -6.46
C ASP A 137 20.77 -6.52 -7.89
N ILE A 138 19.60 -6.05 -8.32
CA ILE A 138 19.10 -6.27 -9.66
C ILE A 138 19.93 -5.39 -10.60
N ALA A 139 20.67 -6.03 -11.50
CA ALA A 139 21.48 -5.32 -12.47
C ALA A 139 20.59 -4.69 -13.55
N CYS A 140 20.72 -3.40 -13.76
CA CYS A 140 19.93 -2.63 -14.70
C CYS A 140 20.85 -1.80 -15.61
N THR A 141 20.32 -1.32 -16.73
CA THR A 141 20.95 -0.26 -17.53
C THR A 141 20.08 0.98 -17.54
N TRP A 142 20.68 2.14 -17.78
CA TRP A 142 19.96 3.40 -17.92
C TRP A 142 20.35 4.14 -19.19
N THR A 143 19.39 4.88 -19.75
CA THR A 143 19.58 5.72 -20.93
C THR A 143 18.84 7.05 -20.77
N ILE A 144 19.44 8.15 -21.22
CA ILE A 144 18.77 9.46 -21.27
C ILE A 144 17.84 9.49 -22.49
N THR A 145 16.57 9.78 -22.26
CA THR A 145 15.53 9.84 -23.30
C THR A 145 15.07 11.26 -23.61
N GLY A 146 15.39 12.23 -22.76
CA GLY A 146 15.01 13.64 -22.91
C GLY A 146 15.97 14.61 -22.22
N THR A 147 15.60 15.88 -22.11
CA THR A 147 16.41 16.90 -21.42
C THR A 147 16.49 16.67 -19.91
N ASP A 148 15.43 16.09 -19.36
CA ASP A 148 15.20 15.85 -17.93
C ASP A 148 14.68 14.42 -17.68
N SER A 149 14.77 13.54 -18.68
CA SER A 149 14.12 12.22 -18.62
C SER A 149 15.13 11.12 -18.90
N LEU A 150 15.05 10.04 -18.12
CA LEU A 150 15.81 8.81 -18.33
C LEU A 150 14.90 7.58 -18.22
N LYS A 151 15.40 6.47 -18.76
CA LYS A 151 14.75 5.17 -18.81
C LYS A 151 15.69 4.14 -18.19
N ILE A 152 15.18 3.30 -17.30
CA ILE A 152 15.90 2.16 -16.72
C ILE A 152 15.32 0.87 -17.29
N GLU A 153 16.21 -0.02 -17.73
CA GLU A 153 15.89 -1.35 -18.25
C GLU A 153 16.51 -2.40 -17.32
N ILE A 154 15.69 -3.32 -16.81
CA ILE A 154 16.10 -4.40 -15.91
C ILE A 154 16.73 -5.51 -16.76
N ASN A 155 17.96 -5.94 -16.42
CA ASN A 155 18.71 -6.93 -17.21
C ASN A 155 18.51 -8.36 -16.69
N GLU A 156 17.34 -8.68 -16.13
CA GLU A 156 17.09 -10.05 -15.70
C GLU A 156 16.78 -10.94 -16.92
N PRO A 157 17.39 -12.13 -17.02
CA PRO A 157 17.00 -13.14 -17.98
C PRO A 157 15.68 -13.76 -17.53
N SER A 158 14.59 -13.01 -17.69
CA SER A 158 13.24 -13.56 -17.55
C SER A 158 12.88 -14.30 -18.83
N ASP A 159 12.58 -15.59 -18.71
CA ASP A 159 11.99 -16.39 -19.81
C ASP A 159 10.51 -16.00 -20.07
N GLU A 160 9.95 -15.09 -19.26
CA GLU A 160 8.54 -14.68 -19.29
C GLU A 160 8.42 -13.15 -19.41
N GLU A 161 7.90 -12.70 -20.55
CA GLU A 161 7.46 -11.33 -20.89
C GLU A 161 8.50 -10.20 -20.72
N GLU A 162 8.63 -9.37 -21.76
CA GLU A 162 9.53 -8.20 -21.70
C GLU A 162 9.06 -7.26 -20.59
N GLU A 163 9.89 -7.09 -19.55
CA GLU A 163 9.59 -6.14 -18.49
C GLU A 163 9.52 -4.72 -19.04
N GLU A 164 8.44 -4.02 -18.72
CA GLU A 164 8.32 -2.62 -19.11
C GLU A 164 9.39 -1.79 -18.41
N PRO A 165 10.03 -0.88 -19.15
CA PRO A 165 11.08 -0.04 -18.61
C PRO A 165 10.54 0.97 -17.61
N ILE A 166 11.36 1.29 -16.61
CA ILE A 166 11.03 2.30 -15.61
C ILE A 166 11.40 3.66 -16.17
N ASN A 167 10.42 4.56 -16.28
CA ASN A 167 10.66 5.94 -16.72
C ASN A 167 10.87 6.84 -15.50
N LEU A 168 11.93 7.65 -15.52
CA LEU A 168 12.23 8.59 -14.46
C LEU A 168 12.39 10.00 -15.03
N LYS A 169 11.90 10.99 -14.29
CA LYS A 169 12.13 12.40 -14.54
C LYS A 169 13.06 12.98 -13.49
N TYR A 170 14.02 13.79 -13.92
CA TYR A 170 14.91 14.55 -13.05
C TYR A 170 14.38 15.99 -12.91
N LYS A 171 13.94 16.33 -11.70
CA LYS A 171 13.35 17.64 -11.40
C LYS A 171 13.78 18.07 -10.00
N ASP A 172 14.26 19.30 -9.87
CA ASP A 172 14.62 19.90 -8.57
C ASP A 172 15.64 19.10 -7.75
N GLY A 173 16.60 18.46 -8.42
CA GLY A 173 17.60 17.61 -7.75
C GLY A 173 17.08 16.24 -7.32
N LYS A 174 15.86 15.87 -7.73
CA LYS A 174 15.19 14.62 -7.39
C LYS A 174 14.93 13.79 -8.65
N LEU A 175 14.85 12.47 -8.46
CA LEU A 175 14.31 11.56 -9.46
C LEU A 175 12.86 11.24 -9.10
N ILE A 176 11.99 11.27 -10.09
CA ILE A 176 10.56 10.99 -9.95
C ILE A 176 10.26 9.80 -10.84
N ILE A 177 9.88 8.68 -10.25
CA ILE A 177 9.33 7.52 -10.95
C ILE A 177 7.84 7.79 -11.12
N VAL A 178 7.35 7.75 -12.36
CA VAL A 178 5.94 7.99 -12.67
C VAL A 178 5.28 6.67 -13.03
N GLU A 179 4.28 6.28 -12.26
CA GLU A 179 3.40 5.14 -12.54
C GLU A 179 2.04 5.67 -13.04
N GLY A 180 1.78 5.51 -14.34
CA GLY A 180 0.52 5.95 -14.97
C GLY A 180 0.68 7.11 -15.95
N GLU A 181 -0.43 7.79 -16.24
CA GLU A 181 -0.49 8.89 -17.24
C GLU A 181 0.08 10.21 -16.69
N ASP A 182 0.04 10.41 -15.37
CA ASP A 182 0.51 11.62 -14.70
C ASP A 182 1.13 11.34 -13.30
N GLU A 183 1.79 12.37 -12.76
CA GLU A 183 2.47 12.31 -11.45
C GLU A 183 1.51 12.23 -10.25
N SER A 184 0.22 12.53 -10.46
CA SER A 184 -0.80 12.56 -9.41
C SER A 184 -1.46 11.20 -9.16
N THR A 185 -1.47 10.35 -10.18
CA THR A 185 -2.03 8.99 -10.12
C THR A 185 -1.15 8.08 -9.26
N GLY A 186 0.16 8.11 -9.53
CA GLY A 186 1.16 7.33 -8.80
C GLY A 186 2.54 7.83 -9.12
N SER A 187 3.29 8.27 -8.11
CA SER A 187 4.71 8.56 -8.28
C SER A 187 5.54 8.29 -7.05
N ILE A 188 6.80 7.95 -7.25
CA ILE A 188 7.78 7.76 -6.18
C ILE A 188 8.87 8.81 -6.35
N ILE A 189 9.05 9.63 -5.33
CA ILE A 189 10.11 10.63 -5.27
C ILE A 189 11.33 10.00 -4.61
N VAL A 190 12.44 10.07 -5.32
CA VAL A 190 13.73 9.49 -4.95
C VAL A 190 14.73 10.63 -4.80
N GLU A 191 15.42 10.67 -3.66
CA GLU A 191 16.41 11.69 -3.34
C GLU A 191 17.81 11.10 -3.30
N LYS A 192 18.80 11.91 -3.67
CA LYS A 192 20.20 11.54 -3.68
C LYS A 192 20.71 11.40 -2.25
N VAL A 193 21.40 10.31 -1.93
CA VAL A 193 21.94 10.03 -0.59
C VAL A 193 23.41 9.63 -0.66
N ASP A 194 24.17 9.93 0.40
CA ASP A 194 25.56 9.45 0.52
C ASP A 194 25.61 7.98 0.97
N LYS A 195 24.69 7.63 1.87
CA LYS A 195 24.50 6.31 2.46
C LYS A 195 23.01 6.04 2.54
N PHE A 196 22.61 4.82 2.18
CA PHE A 196 21.24 4.34 2.37
C PHE A 196 20.87 4.29 3.85
N THR A 197 19.61 4.55 4.12
CA THR A 197 18.95 4.37 5.41
C THR A 197 18.93 2.88 5.72
N GLU A 198 19.33 2.53 6.94
CA GLU A 198 19.27 1.15 7.41
C GLU A 198 17.81 0.80 7.76
N PHE A 199 17.35 -0.36 7.31
CA PHE A 199 16.02 -0.88 7.57
C PHE A 199 16.15 -2.30 8.09
N ASP A 200 15.37 -2.63 9.11
CA ASP A 200 15.33 -3.94 9.75
C ASP A 200 14.05 -4.65 9.29
N ALA A 201 14.16 -5.39 8.18
CA ALA A 201 13.03 -6.05 7.54
C ALA A 201 12.44 -7.16 8.41
N GLU A 202 13.30 -7.91 9.12
CA GLU A 202 12.87 -8.96 10.05
C GLU A 202 12.02 -8.38 11.17
N LYS A 203 12.51 -7.31 11.81
CA LYS A 203 11.76 -6.65 12.89
C LYS A 203 10.46 -6.04 12.40
N TRP A 204 10.47 -5.36 11.25
CA TRP A 204 9.24 -4.82 10.68
C TRP A 204 8.21 -5.92 10.40
N ALA A 205 8.64 -7.06 9.84
CA ALA A 205 7.77 -8.20 9.60
C ALA A 205 7.20 -8.78 10.91
N GLU A 206 8.01 -8.90 11.96
CA GLU A 206 7.56 -9.32 13.30
C GLU A 206 6.54 -8.32 13.88
N ASP A 207 6.83 -7.03 13.83
CA ASP A 207 5.94 -5.97 14.33
C ASP A 207 4.60 -5.97 13.57
N MET A 208 4.64 -6.16 12.24
CA MET A 208 3.43 -6.25 11.41
C MET A 208 2.61 -7.51 11.72
N GLN A 209 3.25 -8.66 11.89
CA GLN A 209 2.59 -9.90 12.30
C GLN A 209 1.93 -9.76 13.68
N ASN A 210 2.61 -9.12 14.63
CA ASN A 210 2.06 -8.86 15.96
C ASN A 210 0.89 -7.87 15.92
N ALA A 211 0.96 -6.84 15.07
CA ALA A 211 -0.09 -5.83 14.93
C ALA A 211 -1.36 -6.36 14.27
N LEU A 212 -1.24 -7.28 13.31
CA LEU A 212 -2.38 -7.99 12.70
C LEU A 212 -3.01 -9.04 13.64
N GLY A 213 -2.35 -9.31 14.78
CA GLY A 213 -2.71 -10.38 15.70
C GLY A 213 -2.39 -11.76 15.13
N THR A 214 -2.47 -12.78 15.97
CA THR A 214 -2.56 -14.18 15.51
C THR A 214 -3.94 -14.38 14.88
N LEU A 215 -4.17 -13.81 13.70
CA LEU A 215 -5.12 -14.43 12.80
C LEU A 215 -4.49 -15.78 12.47
N ASP A 216 -4.95 -16.85 13.13
CA ASP A 216 -4.68 -18.24 12.77
C ASP A 216 -5.31 -18.48 11.39
N ILE A 217 -4.73 -17.89 10.35
CA ILE A 217 -5.05 -18.21 8.97
C ILE A 217 -4.30 -19.52 8.72
N GLU A 218 -4.97 -20.65 8.97
CA GLU A 218 -4.51 -21.95 8.47
C GLU A 218 -4.53 -21.91 6.93
N ILE A 219 -3.45 -21.43 6.32
CA ILE A 219 -3.26 -21.53 4.87
C ILE A 219 -2.99 -23.00 4.57
N ASN A 220 -4.05 -23.76 4.29
CA ASN A 220 -3.94 -25.14 3.85
C ASN A 220 -3.43 -25.14 2.40
N THR A 221 -2.11 -25.28 2.22
CA THR A 221 -1.43 -25.18 0.91
C THR A 221 -1.86 -26.26 -0.10
N ASP A 222 -2.62 -27.26 0.34
CA ASP A 222 -3.07 -28.38 -0.50
C ASP A 222 -4.46 -28.15 -1.14
N ASP A 223 -5.24 -27.19 -0.65
CA ASP A 223 -6.53 -26.79 -1.22
C ASP A 223 -6.65 -25.26 -1.17
N VAL A 224 -6.27 -24.57 -2.24
CA VAL A 224 -6.48 -23.13 -2.40
C VAL A 224 -7.96 -22.86 -2.70
N ASN A 225 -8.82 -23.19 -1.74
CA ASN A 225 -10.16 -22.65 -1.57
C ASN A 225 -10.11 -21.89 -0.25
N ILE A 226 -9.95 -20.57 -0.33
CA ILE A 226 -10.04 -19.69 0.85
C ILE A 226 -11.53 -19.58 1.17
N ASP A 227 -12.08 -20.52 1.92
CA ASP A 227 -13.41 -20.39 2.53
C ASP A 227 -13.27 -19.45 3.74
N PHE A 228 -13.71 -18.21 3.57
CA PHE A 228 -13.97 -17.31 4.69
C PHE A 228 -15.27 -17.78 5.36
N ASP A 229 -15.18 -18.78 6.23
CA ASP A 229 -16.25 -19.09 7.17
C ASP A 229 -16.26 -17.97 8.23
N ILE A 230 -16.93 -16.87 7.91
CA ILE A 230 -17.38 -15.89 8.90
C ILE A 230 -18.50 -16.58 9.67
N ASP A 231 -18.19 -17.05 10.88
CA ASP A 231 -19.19 -17.44 11.88
C ASP A 231 -20.02 -16.19 12.24
N LEU A 232 -21.06 -15.96 11.45
CA LEU A 232 -22.17 -15.10 11.83
C LEU A 232 -22.95 -15.86 12.90
N GLU A 233 -22.59 -15.66 14.17
CA GLU A 233 -23.49 -15.95 15.28
C GLU A 233 -24.76 -15.11 15.07
N GLU A 234 -25.79 -15.72 14.48
CA GLU A 234 -27.15 -15.17 14.46
C GLU A 234 -27.65 -15.13 15.91
N ASP A 235 -27.36 -14.01 16.60
CA ASP A 235 -28.07 -13.59 17.80
C ASP A 235 -29.54 -13.37 17.45
N THR A 236 -30.29 -14.46 17.51
CA THR A 236 -31.74 -14.46 17.52
C THR A 236 -32.19 -14.28 18.97
N GLU A 237 -32.24 -13.02 19.41
CA GLU A 237 -32.96 -12.65 20.63
C GLU A 237 -34.47 -12.86 20.42
N GLU A 238 -35.08 -13.67 21.29
CA GLU A 238 -36.54 -13.81 21.49
C GLU A 238 -37.11 -12.71 22.42
#